data_AF-A0A1B6LPJ9-F1
#
_entry.id   AF-A0A1B6LPJ9-F1
#
_cell.length_a   1.000
_cell.length_b   1.000
_cell.length_c   1.000
_cell.angle_alpha   90.00
_cell.angle_beta   90.00
_cell.angle_gamma   90.00
#
_symmetry.space_group_name_H-M   'P 1'
#
loop_
_entity.id
_entity.type
_entity.pdbx_description
1 polymer ?
#
loop_
_entity_poly.entity_id
_entity_poly.type
_entity_poly.pdbx_seq_one_letter_code
_entity_poly.pdbx_strand_id
1 'polypeptide(L)'
;VGLPAEIYVFGSQYAAIFLPITITALLVNYVFLPVFYQLQLNSLYEYLELRFSRRTRTLGSMIFALNLVISAPLVIYIPALAFNQVTGLDVHIVTPIVMLICIFYTSIGGLKAVVWTDAVQGAFTLGSNFFIVGLGFISIGGIAQVFRTNEQGGRLELFNMNPSPFERNTFWSVSIGSLFYWISQHAVHPGAMQRFIAVSSFQKAKAVMLCSFIGFVVIKIVIVLEGLLLYATFHDCDPIATKTIKKSGQLLPYYVIQVAQDYPGLTGLFISGVLSAALSTMSAKLNTVAGTIYEDFVKFFLKGRKQSEAKQAFTLKVITLVIGIVCLCLVFIVEKLGALYQLSVSLNGFTSGALVGIFSLGVLFPRANSKGAIVGALSSLVVMSGVIFGAQMFIAQGLLRFPGKSTSVDGCPAEFISNLGFNATARVQTYRGVGTPVVADPSVPLLFQLSYKYYTATGTMVTLVVGLVVSYLTTPQDTSRLDPRLLAPCVRRFLPPAQEREYPQEELKLMTRSIVKTEITRHNKA
;
A
#
# COMPACT_ATOMS: atom_id res chain seq x y z
N VAL A 1 11.57 3.88 6.00
CA VAL A 1 11.91 5.16 5.32
C VAL A 1 10.81 6.21 5.42
N GLY A 2 9.69 6.12 4.69
CA GLY A 2 8.70 7.22 4.65
C GLY A 2 7.90 7.44 5.95
N LEU A 3 7.57 6.37 6.68
CA LEU A 3 6.76 6.47 7.91
C LEU A 3 7.50 7.09 9.10
N PRO A 4 8.77 6.73 9.41
CA PRO A 4 9.52 7.41 10.46
C PRO A 4 9.63 8.92 10.21
N ALA A 5 9.83 9.34 8.94
CA ALA A 5 9.83 10.74 8.57
C ALA A 5 8.47 11.43 8.78
N GLU A 6 7.35 10.74 8.52
CA GLU A 6 6.01 11.27 8.84
C GLU A 6 5.87 11.53 10.34
N ILE A 7 6.37 10.65 11.20
CA ILE A 7 6.30 10.81 12.66
C ILE A 7 7.23 11.93 13.14
N TYR A 8 8.44 12.04 12.57
CA TYR A 8 9.33 13.17 12.83
C TYR A 8 8.67 14.51 12.52
N VAL A 9 8.01 14.64 11.36
CA VAL A 9 7.43 15.92 10.92
C VAL A 9 6.09 16.21 11.59
N PHE A 10 5.25 15.21 11.81
CA PHE A 10 3.83 15.39 12.17
C PHE A 10 3.43 14.78 13.53
N GLY A 11 4.29 13.97 14.16
CA GLY A 11 4.03 13.37 15.47
C GLY A 11 3.48 11.94 15.43
N SER A 12 3.21 11.39 16.61
CA SER A 12 2.90 9.96 16.83
C SER A 12 1.44 9.55 16.55
N GLN A 13 0.60 10.46 16.04
CA GLN A 13 -0.80 10.17 15.69
C GLN A 13 -0.98 8.94 14.78
N TYR A 14 0.03 8.63 13.95
CA TYR A 14 0.04 7.41 13.13
C TYR A 14 -0.09 6.12 13.95
N ALA A 15 0.30 6.10 15.22
CA ALA A 15 0.20 4.92 16.09
C ALA A 15 -1.25 4.40 16.23
N ALA A 16 -2.27 5.23 15.99
CA ALA A 16 -3.67 4.78 15.91
C ALA A 16 -3.93 3.72 14.79
N ILE A 17 -2.93 3.43 13.95
CA ILE A 17 -2.96 2.37 12.92
C ILE A 17 -3.09 0.95 13.51
N PHE A 18 -2.77 0.72 14.78
CA PHE A 18 -2.92 -0.62 15.38
C PHE A 18 -4.38 -1.10 15.42
N LEU A 19 -5.32 -0.17 15.60
CA LEU A 19 -6.75 -0.48 15.60
C LEU A 19 -7.25 -1.01 14.24
N PRO A 20 -7.05 -0.32 13.09
CA PRO A 20 -7.47 -0.84 11.80
C PRO A 20 -6.73 -2.11 11.39
N ILE A 21 -5.47 -2.32 11.81
CA ILE A 21 -4.77 -3.60 11.58
C ILE A 21 -5.54 -4.75 12.23
N THR A 22 -5.93 -4.57 13.49
CA THR A 22 -6.67 -5.58 14.27
C THR A 22 -8.05 -5.82 13.68
N ILE A 23 -8.80 -4.76 13.37
CA ILE A 23 -10.13 -4.88 12.74
C ILE A 23 -10.02 -5.57 11.38
N THR A 24 -9.01 -5.23 10.57
CA THR A 24 -8.79 -5.88 9.27
C THR A 24 -8.48 -7.36 9.43
N ALA A 25 -7.68 -7.76 10.42
CA ALA A 25 -7.41 -9.17 10.70
C ALA A 25 -8.71 -9.94 10.95
N LEU A 26 -9.63 -9.38 11.74
CA LEU A 26 -10.94 -9.96 12.01
C LEU A 26 -11.80 -10.04 10.74
N LEU A 27 -11.86 -8.96 9.95
CA LEU A 27 -12.62 -8.96 8.69
C LEU A 27 -12.06 -9.97 7.68
N VAL A 28 -10.75 -10.05 7.53
CA VAL A 28 -10.11 -11.07 6.68
C VAL A 28 -10.49 -12.46 7.18
N ASN A 29 -10.35 -12.74 8.47
CA ASN A 29 -10.60 -14.06 9.06
C ASN A 29 -12.05 -14.54 8.91
N TYR A 30 -13.02 -13.66 9.15
CA TYR A 30 -14.44 -14.03 9.26
C TYR A 30 -15.27 -13.74 8.01
N VAL A 31 -14.85 -12.78 7.17
CA VAL A 31 -15.63 -12.34 6.00
C VAL A 31 -14.99 -12.84 4.71
N PHE A 32 -13.74 -12.45 4.44
CA PHE A 32 -13.14 -12.65 3.11
C PHE A 32 -12.46 -14.02 2.96
N LEU A 33 -11.62 -14.42 3.92
CA LEU A 33 -10.85 -15.68 3.86
C LEU A 33 -11.76 -16.91 3.72
N PRO A 34 -12.89 -17.06 4.45
CA PRO A 34 -13.76 -18.23 4.28
C PRO A 34 -14.34 -18.37 2.87
N VAL A 35 -14.65 -17.24 2.21
CA VAL A 35 -15.18 -17.23 0.83
C VAL A 35 -14.09 -17.67 -0.14
N PHE A 36 -12.93 -17.00 -0.13
CA PHE A 36 -11.88 -17.30 -1.10
C PHE A 36 -11.22 -18.66 -0.87
N TYR A 37 -11.10 -19.09 0.39
CA TYR A 37 -10.55 -20.42 0.71
C TYR A 37 -11.46 -21.55 0.26
N GLN A 38 -12.79 -21.38 0.30
CA GLN A 38 -13.73 -22.39 -0.20
C GLN A 38 -13.73 -22.49 -1.72
N LEU A 39 -13.52 -21.39 -2.42
CA LEU A 39 -13.57 -21.34 -3.88
C LEU A 39 -12.25 -21.80 -4.55
N GLN A 40 -11.11 -21.70 -3.86
CA GLN A 40 -9.78 -22.11 -4.36
C GLN A 40 -9.47 -21.58 -5.78
N LEU A 41 -9.80 -20.31 -6.03
CA LEU A 41 -9.63 -19.72 -7.35
C LEU A 41 -8.15 -19.42 -7.63
N ASN A 42 -7.75 -19.60 -8.89
CA ASN A 42 -6.38 -19.30 -9.32
C ASN A 42 -6.12 -17.79 -9.32
N SER A 43 -7.15 -16.99 -9.59
CA SER A 43 -7.11 -15.54 -9.55
C SER A 43 -8.21 -15.01 -8.65
N LEU A 44 -7.88 -14.00 -7.84
CA LEU A 44 -8.88 -13.34 -7.01
C LEU A 44 -9.97 -12.67 -7.85
N TYR A 45 -9.68 -12.26 -9.09
CA TYR A 45 -10.66 -11.62 -9.99
C TYR A 45 -11.61 -12.62 -10.65
N GLU A 46 -11.28 -13.91 -10.66
CA GLU A 46 -12.21 -14.96 -11.11
C GLU A 46 -13.46 -15.01 -10.22
N TYR A 47 -13.33 -14.60 -8.95
CA TYR A 47 -14.47 -14.41 -8.06
C TYR A 47 -15.47 -13.39 -8.62
N LEU A 48 -15.00 -12.28 -9.20
CA LEU A 48 -15.87 -11.26 -9.78
C LEU A 48 -16.60 -11.78 -11.04
N GLU A 49 -16.00 -12.71 -11.77
CA GLU A 49 -16.65 -13.37 -12.90
C GLU A 49 -17.76 -14.30 -12.43
N LEU A 50 -17.48 -15.14 -11.44
CA LEU A 50 -18.47 -16.04 -10.84
C LEU A 50 -19.61 -15.28 -10.16
N ARG A 51 -19.30 -14.16 -9.50
CA ARG A 51 -20.29 -13.36 -8.76
C ARG A 51 -21.11 -12.43 -9.65
N PHE A 52 -20.51 -11.88 -10.69
CA PHE A 52 -21.13 -10.84 -11.50
C PHE A 52 -21.08 -11.16 -12.99
N SER A 53 -19.90 -11.00 -13.60
CA SER A 53 -19.71 -11.27 -15.03
C SER A 53 -18.24 -11.17 -15.42
N ARG A 54 -17.91 -11.72 -16.59
CA ARG A 54 -16.57 -11.58 -17.20
C ARG A 54 -16.15 -10.12 -17.37
N ARG A 55 -17.08 -9.21 -17.67
CA ARG A 55 -16.79 -7.76 -17.78
C ARG A 55 -16.33 -7.18 -16.46
N THR A 56 -16.94 -7.58 -15.34
CA THR A 56 -16.58 -7.13 -13.99
C THR A 56 -15.19 -7.64 -13.59
N ARG A 57 -14.86 -8.90 -13.93
CA ARG A 57 -13.51 -9.46 -13.76
C ARG A 57 -12.47 -8.63 -14.50
N THR A 58 -12.67 -8.40 -15.79
CA THR A 58 -11.73 -7.65 -16.63
C THR A 58 -11.56 -6.22 -16.10
N LEU A 59 -12.65 -5.56 -15.70
CA LEU A 59 -12.57 -4.23 -15.09
C LEU A 59 -11.73 -4.25 -13.79
N GLY A 60 -11.99 -5.20 -12.89
CA GLY A 60 -11.26 -5.32 -11.63
C GLY A 60 -9.76 -5.56 -11.84
N SER A 61 -9.40 -6.44 -12.77
CA SER A 61 -7.99 -6.71 -13.08
C SER A 61 -7.30 -5.51 -13.75
N MET A 62 -7.99 -4.77 -14.63
CA MET A 62 -7.49 -3.53 -15.23
C MET A 62 -7.24 -2.44 -14.18
N ILE A 63 -8.18 -2.23 -13.26
CA ILE A 63 -8.03 -1.25 -12.16
C ILE A 63 -6.82 -1.60 -11.31
N PHE A 64 -6.59 -2.87 -11.03
CA PHE A 64 -5.43 -3.31 -10.28
C PHE A 64 -4.12 -3.16 -11.06
N ALA A 65 -4.09 -3.51 -12.35
CA ALA A 65 -2.92 -3.27 -13.19
C ALA A 65 -2.55 -1.77 -13.21
N LEU A 66 -3.55 -0.89 -13.30
CA LEU A 66 -3.38 0.56 -13.23
C LEU A 66 -2.81 1.00 -11.87
N ASN A 67 -3.32 0.47 -10.75
CA ASN A 67 -2.76 0.72 -9.41
C ASN A 67 -1.26 0.39 -9.36
N LEU A 68 -0.88 -0.76 -9.91
CA LEU A 68 0.51 -1.21 -9.88
C LEU A 68 1.42 -0.30 -10.71
N VAL A 69 1.00 0.11 -11.92
CA VAL A 69 1.78 1.02 -12.78
C VAL A 69 1.96 2.39 -12.12
N ILE A 70 0.90 2.94 -11.51
CA ILE A 70 0.96 4.25 -10.85
C ILE A 70 1.83 4.22 -9.58
N SER A 71 1.78 3.12 -8.81
CA SER A 71 2.48 3.01 -7.52
C SER A 71 3.87 2.37 -7.61
N ALA A 72 4.24 1.77 -8.74
CA ALA A 72 5.55 1.15 -8.94
C ALA A 72 6.73 2.13 -8.89
N PRO A 73 6.67 3.35 -9.47
CA PRO A 73 7.77 4.30 -9.44
C PRO A 73 8.21 4.68 -8.02
N LEU A 74 7.25 4.79 -7.09
CA LEU A 74 7.54 5.04 -5.66
C LEU A 74 8.40 3.94 -5.03
N VAL A 75 8.17 2.67 -5.42
CA VAL A 75 8.89 1.52 -4.86
C VAL A 75 10.38 1.62 -5.16
N ILE A 76 10.75 2.16 -6.33
CA ILE A 76 12.16 2.34 -6.72
C ILE A 76 12.71 3.70 -6.26
N TYR A 77 11.90 4.74 -6.27
CA TYR A 77 12.34 6.08 -5.90
C TYR A 77 12.78 6.18 -4.42
N ILE A 78 12.01 5.58 -3.51
CA ILE A 78 12.27 5.61 -2.06
C ILE A 78 13.64 5.01 -1.68
N PRO A 79 14.00 3.77 -2.06
CA PRO A 79 15.30 3.19 -1.73
C PRO A 79 16.44 3.88 -2.48
N ALA A 80 16.20 4.41 -3.68
CA ALA A 80 17.22 5.18 -4.40
C ALA A 80 17.55 6.49 -3.68
N LEU A 81 16.56 7.13 -3.05
CA LEU A 81 16.78 8.28 -2.19
C LEU A 81 17.60 7.93 -0.94
N ALA A 82 17.35 6.75 -0.35
CA ALA A 82 18.16 6.24 0.76
C ALA A 82 19.61 5.94 0.34
N PHE A 83 19.79 5.30 -0.82
CA PHE A 83 21.11 5.00 -1.36
C PHE A 83 21.89 6.27 -1.74
N ASN A 84 21.20 7.28 -2.31
CA ASN A 84 21.77 8.60 -2.58
C ASN A 84 22.27 9.27 -1.29
N GLN A 85 21.54 9.15 -0.19
CA GLN A 85 21.95 9.74 1.09
C GLN A 85 23.25 9.12 1.64
N VAL A 86 23.51 7.84 1.38
CA VAL A 86 24.69 7.14 1.88
C VAL A 86 25.89 7.27 0.93
N THR A 87 25.64 7.21 -0.38
CA THR A 87 26.72 7.16 -1.39
C THR A 87 27.00 8.49 -2.07
N GLY A 88 26.09 9.46 -1.98
CA GLY A 88 26.12 10.70 -2.75
C GLY A 88 25.74 10.56 -4.22
N LEU A 89 25.55 9.33 -4.74
CA LEU A 89 25.21 9.10 -6.14
C LEU A 89 23.81 9.58 -6.48
N ASP A 90 23.70 10.33 -7.58
CA ASP A 90 22.43 10.95 -7.99
C ASP A 90 21.31 9.91 -8.18
N VAL A 91 20.09 10.27 -7.72
CA VAL A 91 18.94 9.37 -7.76
C VAL A 91 18.58 8.96 -9.19
N HIS A 92 18.83 9.81 -10.20
CA HIS A 92 18.62 9.51 -11.61
C HIS A 92 19.63 8.52 -12.18
N ILE A 93 20.75 8.27 -11.51
CA ILE A 93 21.71 7.21 -11.85
C ILE A 93 21.32 5.90 -11.14
N VAL A 94 20.96 6.00 -9.87
CA VAL A 94 20.61 4.83 -9.04
C VAL A 94 19.33 4.17 -9.55
N THR A 95 18.31 4.95 -9.92
CA THR A 95 17.00 4.40 -10.30
C THR A 95 17.02 3.53 -11.57
N PRO A 96 17.69 3.91 -12.69
CA PRO A 96 17.87 3.02 -13.83
C PRO A 96 18.64 1.74 -13.51
N ILE A 97 19.70 1.82 -12.70
CA ILE A 97 20.50 0.65 -12.30
C ILE A 97 19.64 -0.34 -11.52
N VAL A 98 18.92 0.14 -10.50
CA VAL A 98 18.02 -0.69 -9.69
C VAL A 98 16.91 -1.30 -10.56
N MET A 99 16.34 -0.52 -11.49
CA MET A 99 15.33 -1.03 -12.42
C MET A 99 15.89 -2.11 -13.35
N LEU A 100 17.09 -1.92 -13.92
CA LEU A 100 17.74 -2.90 -14.79
C LEU A 100 17.97 -4.22 -14.06
N ILE A 101 18.50 -4.15 -12.84
CA ILE A 101 18.69 -5.31 -11.95
C ILE A 101 17.35 -5.98 -11.70
N CYS A 102 16.30 -5.21 -11.39
CA CYS A 102 14.97 -5.74 -11.14
C CYS A 102 14.39 -6.46 -12.36
N ILE A 103 14.48 -5.88 -13.55
CA ILE A 103 13.97 -6.48 -14.80
C ILE A 103 14.72 -7.77 -15.12
N PHE A 104 16.05 -7.76 -15.01
CA PHE A 104 16.88 -8.93 -15.24
C PHE A 104 16.54 -10.07 -14.27
N TYR A 105 16.52 -9.77 -12.97
CA TYR A 105 16.18 -10.72 -11.93
C TYR A 105 14.76 -11.28 -12.09
N THR A 106 13.77 -10.44 -12.43
CA THR A 106 12.38 -10.88 -12.66
C THR A 106 12.25 -11.76 -13.90
N SER A 107 13.08 -11.52 -14.93
CA SER A 107 13.03 -12.27 -16.20
C SER A 107 13.65 -13.67 -16.11
N ILE A 108 14.50 -13.91 -15.10
CA ILE A 108 15.24 -15.17 -14.89
C ILE A 108 14.70 -15.93 -13.68
N GLY A 109 14.26 -15.24 -12.64
CA GLY A 109 13.87 -15.82 -11.35
C GLY A 109 12.50 -16.50 -11.40
N GLY A 110 12.47 -17.81 -11.20
CA GLY A 110 11.24 -18.53 -10.89
C GLY A 110 10.73 -18.19 -9.48
N LEU A 111 9.41 -18.18 -9.29
CA LEU A 111 8.73 -17.75 -8.05
C LEU A 111 9.29 -18.38 -6.76
N LYS A 112 9.75 -19.64 -6.81
CA LYS A 112 10.32 -20.34 -5.63
C LYS A 112 11.63 -19.73 -5.13
N ALA A 113 12.54 -19.38 -6.04
CA ALA A 113 13.82 -18.77 -5.69
C ALA A 113 13.62 -17.38 -5.07
N VAL A 114 12.67 -16.62 -5.63
CA VAL A 114 12.29 -15.29 -5.14
C VAL A 114 11.77 -15.35 -3.69
N VAL A 115 10.90 -16.31 -3.38
CA VAL A 115 10.34 -16.42 -2.02
C VAL A 115 11.41 -16.73 -0.97
N TRP A 116 12.39 -17.58 -1.29
CA TRP A 116 13.48 -17.88 -0.35
C TRP A 116 14.42 -16.69 -0.14
N THR A 117 14.79 -15.99 -1.21
CA THR A 117 15.60 -14.77 -1.07
C THR A 117 14.86 -13.70 -0.28
N ASP A 118 13.57 -13.52 -0.53
CA ASP A 118 12.72 -12.57 0.20
C ASP A 118 12.65 -12.88 1.69
N ALA A 119 12.55 -14.17 2.07
CA ALA A 119 12.49 -14.59 3.46
C ALA A 119 13.79 -14.27 4.22
N VAL A 120 14.94 -14.63 3.64
CA VAL A 120 16.26 -14.35 4.23
C VAL A 120 16.49 -12.85 4.34
N GLN A 121 16.19 -12.09 3.28
CA GLN A 121 16.35 -10.64 3.25
C GLN A 121 15.41 -9.93 4.24
N GLY A 122 14.17 -10.40 4.38
CA GLY A 122 13.22 -9.91 5.36
C GLY A 122 13.73 -10.07 6.79
N ALA A 123 14.34 -11.22 7.11
CA ALA A 123 14.91 -11.49 8.42
C ALA A 123 16.08 -10.54 8.76
N PHE A 124 17.04 -10.38 7.84
CA PHE A 124 18.17 -9.46 8.05
C PHE A 124 17.73 -8.00 8.14
N THR A 125 16.80 -7.58 7.29
CA THR A 125 16.26 -6.21 7.34
C THR A 125 15.58 -5.96 8.67
N LEU A 126 14.70 -6.86 9.12
CA LEU A 126 14.03 -6.73 10.40
C LEU A 126 15.04 -6.68 11.57
N GLY A 127 16.04 -7.55 11.57
CA GLY A 127 17.12 -7.55 12.55
C GLY A 127 17.89 -6.22 12.58
N SER A 128 18.23 -5.65 11.42
CA SER A 128 18.92 -4.36 11.33
C SER A 128 18.09 -3.20 11.92
N ASN A 129 16.77 -3.18 11.71
CA ASN A 129 15.90 -2.14 12.28
C ASN A 129 15.83 -2.27 13.82
N PHE A 130 15.72 -3.48 14.36
CA PHE A 130 15.77 -3.70 15.81
C PHE A 130 17.10 -3.23 16.42
N PHE A 131 18.20 -3.53 15.75
CA PHE A 131 19.53 -3.11 16.22
C PHE A 131 19.68 -1.59 16.21
N ILE A 132 19.25 -0.92 15.13
CA ILE A 132 19.27 0.55 15.02
C ILE A 132 18.39 1.22 16.08
N VAL A 133 17.22 0.67 16.38
CA VAL A 133 16.37 1.17 17.47
C VAL A 133 17.04 1.00 18.83
N GLY A 134 17.68 -0.14 19.07
CA GLY A 134 18.45 -0.40 20.30
C GLY A 134 19.60 0.59 20.49
N LEU A 135 20.43 0.77 19.45
CA LEU A 135 21.50 1.77 19.46
C LEU A 135 20.98 3.20 19.65
N GLY A 136 19.85 3.52 19.00
CA GLY A 136 19.19 4.81 19.16
C GLY A 136 18.87 5.12 20.62
N PHE A 137 18.24 4.18 21.33
CA PHE A 137 17.96 4.34 22.75
C PHE A 137 19.23 4.52 23.58
N ILE A 138 20.30 3.76 23.30
CA ILE A 138 21.57 3.88 24.02
C ILE A 138 22.19 5.27 23.77
N SER A 139 22.22 5.73 22.51
CA SER A 139 22.86 6.99 22.11
C SER A 139 22.24 8.25 22.75
N ILE A 140 20.93 8.21 23.05
CA ILE A 140 20.18 9.34 23.63
C ILE A 140 20.17 9.28 25.18
N GLY A 141 20.70 8.21 25.80
CA GLY A 141 20.70 8.03 27.25
C GLY A 141 19.49 7.26 27.79
N GLY A 142 18.83 6.47 26.95
CA GLY A 142 17.80 5.50 27.32
C GLY A 142 16.40 5.81 26.79
N ILE A 143 15.49 4.83 26.92
CA ILE A 143 14.11 4.93 26.44
C ILE A 143 13.37 6.11 27.08
N ALA A 144 13.52 6.30 28.39
CA ALA A 144 12.83 7.36 29.12
C ALA A 144 13.15 8.77 28.57
N GLN A 145 14.42 9.02 28.24
CA GLN A 145 14.86 10.30 27.70
C GLN A 145 14.29 10.56 26.29
N VAL A 146 14.19 9.53 25.46
CA VAL A 146 13.55 9.62 24.13
C VAL A 146 12.08 10.03 24.26
N PHE A 147 11.32 9.37 25.14
CA PHE A 147 9.91 9.70 25.36
C PHE A 147 9.75 11.10 25.97
N ARG A 148 10.57 11.48 26.94
CA ARG A 148 10.55 12.82 27.54
C ARG A 148 10.82 13.93 26.51
N THR A 149 11.81 13.75 25.64
CA THR A 149 12.13 14.71 24.57
C THR A 149 10.95 14.84 23.59
N ASN A 150 10.34 13.72 23.22
CA ASN A 150 9.16 13.70 22.33
C ASN A 150 7.93 14.33 22.97
N GLU A 151 7.74 14.19 24.28
CA GLU A 151 6.67 14.84 25.03
C GLU A 151 6.84 16.36 25.05
N GLN A 152 8.04 16.84 25.42
CA GLN A 152 8.39 18.27 25.40
C GLN A 152 8.27 18.88 23.99
N GLY A 153 8.59 18.09 22.97
CA GLY A 153 8.42 18.44 21.56
C GLY A 153 7.00 18.37 21.00
N GLY A 154 6.01 18.00 21.81
CA GLY A 154 4.62 17.84 21.36
C GLY A 154 4.40 16.74 20.31
N ARG A 155 5.27 15.72 20.28
CA ARG A 155 5.18 14.57 19.35
C ARG A 155 4.29 13.45 19.88
N LEU A 156 4.16 13.30 21.21
CA LEU A 156 3.36 12.25 21.84
C LEU A 156 1.87 12.58 21.88
N GLU A 157 1.25 12.68 20.70
CA GLU A 157 -0.18 12.96 20.54
C GLU A 157 -0.92 11.75 19.95
N LEU A 158 -1.00 10.67 20.71
CA LEU A 158 -1.64 9.43 20.24
C LEU A 158 -3.15 9.61 19.95
N PHE A 159 -3.81 10.48 20.72
CA PHE A 159 -5.27 10.62 20.75
C PHE A 159 -5.74 12.03 20.38
N ASN A 160 -5.44 12.50 19.16
CA ASN A 160 -6.16 13.65 18.62
C ASN A 160 -7.59 13.22 18.23
N MET A 161 -8.55 13.46 19.13
CA MET A 161 -9.93 13.03 18.99
C MET A 161 -10.81 13.99 18.14
N ASN A 162 -10.22 14.97 17.45
CA ASN A 162 -10.99 15.84 16.56
C ASN A 162 -11.67 15.01 15.45
N PRO A 163 -13.01 15.03 15.34
CA PRO A 163 -13.74 14.26 14.33
C PRO A 163 -13.61 14.85 12.90
N SER A 164 -13.00 16.02 12.74
CA SER A 164 -12.82 16.66 11.44
C SER A 164 -12.10 15.74 10.45
N PRO A 165 -12.70 15.42 9.29
CA PRO A 165 -12.06 14.59 8.27
C PRO A 165 -11.03 15.35 7.43
N PHE A 166 -10.92 16.66 7.63
CA PHE A 166 -10.05 17.56 6.89
C PHE A 166 -8.68 17.74 7.53
N GLU A 167 -8.49 17.29 8.78
CA GLU A 167 -7.17 17.29 9.40
C GLU A 167 -6.28 16.19 8.83
N ARG A 168 -4.96 16.45 8.72
CA ARG A 168 -4.02 15.54 8.09
C ARG A 168 -4.08 14.15 8.74
N ASN A 169 -3.87 14.09 10.05
CA ASN A 169 -3.98 12.88 10.86
C ASN A 169 -4.76 13.18 12.15
N THR A 170 -5.80 12.40 12.41
CA THR A 170 -6.54 12.34 13.67
C THR A 170 -6.67 10.88 14.07
N PHE A 171 -7.09 10.60 15.29
CA PHE A 171 -7.42 9.24 15.70
C PHE A 171 -8.43 8.61 14.71
N TRP A 172 -9.46 9.37 14.33
CA TRP A 172 -10.50 8.94 13.39
C TRP A 172 -9.98 8.74 11.97
N SER A 173 -9.17 9.66 11.45
CA SER A 173 -8.67 9.53 10.07
C SER A 173 -7.68 8.39 9.94
N VAL A 174 -6.81 8.20 10.94
CA VAL A 174 -5.89 7.06 10.95
C VAL A 174 -6.63 5.75 11.17
N SER A 175 -7.57 5.67 12.13
CA SER A 175 -8.27 4.41 12.40
C SER A 175 -9.33 4.06 11.35
N ILE A 176 -10.29 4.94 11.08
CA ILE A 176 -11.39 4.67 10.13
C ILE A 176 -10.88 4.80 8.69
N GLY A 177 -10.17 5.88 8.37
CA GLY A 177 -9.69 6.12 7.00
C GLY A 177 -8.74 5.01 6.52
N SER A 178 -7.78 4.62 7.37
CA SER A 178 -6.85 3.55 7.00
C SER A 178 -7.48 2.15 6.97
N LEU A 179 -8.61 1.90 7.66
CA LEU A 179 -9.26 0.57 7.66
C LEU A 179 -9.51 0.05 6.25
N PHE A 180 -10.09 0.88 5.38
CA PHE A 180 -10.37 0.52 3.99
C PHE A 180 -9.09 0.32 3.18
N TYR A 181 -8.05 1.10 3.46
CA TYR A 181 -6.73 0.87 2.88
C TYR A 181 -6.17 -0.51 3.28
N TRP A 182 -6.26 -0.89 4.56
CA TRP A 182 -5.80 -2.21 5.03
C TRP A 182 -6.62 -3.36 4.44
N ILE A 183 -7.95 -3.21 4.33
CA ILE A 183 -8.81 -4.16 3.61
C ILE A 183 -8.34 -4.29 2.15
N SER A 184 -8.02 -3.16 1.49
CA SER A 184 -7.48 -3.18 0.12
C SER A 184 -6.21 -4.00 0.00
N GLN A 185 -5.30 -3.89 0.99
CA GLN A 185 -3.97 -4.51 0.93
C GLN A 185 -3.94 -5.98 1.36
N HIS A 186 -4.93 -6.45 2.14
CA HIS A 186 -4.90 -7.79 2.73
C HIS A 186 -6.13 -8.67 2.45
N ALA A 187 -7.30 -8.08 2.25
CA ALA A 187 -8.53 -8.82 1.97
C ALA A 187 -8.75 -9.01 0.47
N VAL A 188 -8.53 -7.95 -0.31
CA VAL A 188 -8.81 -7.93 -1.76
C VAL A 188 -7.56 -7.81 -2.63
N HIS A 189 -6.36 -7.83 -2.02
CA HIS A 189 -5.11 -7.84 -2.76
C HIS A 189 -4.76 -9.26 -3.20
N PRO A 190 -4.60 -9.53 -4.52
CA PRO A 190 -4.32 -10.87 -5.03
C PRO A 190 -3.09 -11.50 -4.37
N GLY A 191 -1.97 -10.79 -4.30
CA GLY A 191 -0.73 -11.32 -3.73
C GLY A 191 -0.79 -11.62 -2.22
N ALA A 192 -1.72 -11.01 -1.47
CA ALA A 192 -1.89 -11.29 -0.05
C ALA A 192 -2.85 -12.48 0.13
N MET A 193 -4.05 -12.40 -0.45
CA MET A 193 -5.06 -13.43 -0.32
C MET A 193 -4.62 -14.78 -0.92
N GLN A 194 -3.91 -14.76 -2.05
CA GLN A 194 -3.39 -15.99 -2.68
C GLN A 194 -2.40 -16.73 -1.78
N ARG A 195 -1.59 -16.02 -0.99
CA ARG A 195 -0.67 -16.64 -0.02
C ARG A 195 -1.44 -17.34 1.09
N PHE A 196 -2.56 -16.79 1.53
CA PHE A 196 -3.39 -17.42 2.56
C PHE A 196 -4.11 -18.67 2.03
N ILE A 197 -4.70 -18.61 0.84
CA ILE A 197 -5.45 -19.76 0.28
C ILE A 197 -4.55 -20.87 -0.28
N ALA A 198 -3.29 -20.59 -0.57
CA ALA A 198 -2.32 -21.59 -1.02
C ALA A 198 -1.93 -22.60 0.08
N VAL A 199 -2.29 -22.33 1.34
CA VAL A 199 -2.05 -23.22 2.49
C VAL A 199 -3.05 -24.38 2.48
N SER A 200 -2.55 -25.60 2.68
CA SER A 200 -3.31 -26.85 2.48
C SER A 200 -4.50 -27.07 3.42
N SER A 201 -4.53 -26.41 4.58
CA SER A 201 -5.62 -26.52 5.57
C SER A 201 -6.13 -25.15 5.98
N PHE A 202 -7.44 -25.02 6.12
CA PHE A 202 -8.10 -23.76 6.51
C PHE A 202 -7.62 -23.25 7.87
N GLN A 203 -7.41 -24.15 8.84
CA GLN A 203 -6.88 -23.76 10.16
C GLN A 203 -5.44 -23.26 10.06
N LYS A 204 -4.61 -23.90 9.23
CA LYS A 204 -3.25 -23.45 8.96
C LYS A 204 -3.25 -22.11 8.20
N ALA A 205 -4.17 -21.91 7.26
CA ALA A 205 -4.34 -20.64 6.55
C ALA A 205 -4.67 -19.50 7.52
N LYS A 206 -5.57 -19.75 8.48
CA LYS A 206 -5.87 -18.80 9.57
C LYS A 206 -4.66 -18.51 10.44
N ALA A 207 -3.90 -19.52 10.83
CA ALA A 207 -2.68 -19.34 11.62
C ALA A 207 -1.65 -18.49 10.86
N VAL A 208 -1.39 -18.78 9.58
CA VAL A 208 -0.47 -18.00 8.73
C VAL A 208 -0.92 -16.54 8.59
N MET A 209 -2.23 -16.33 8.37
CA MET A 209 -2.82 -15.00 8.30
C MET A 209 -2.66 -14.25 9.63
N LEU A 210 -2.96 -14.86 10.77
CA LEU A 210 -2.78 -14.25 12.08
C LEU A 210 -1.31 -13.93 12.39
N CYS A 211 -0.38 -14.87 12.12
CA CYS A 211 1.06 -14.63 12.25
C CYS A 211 1.53 -13.45 11.39
N SER A 212 0.97 -13.30 10.18
CA SER A 212 1.29 -12.16 9.31
C SER A 212 0.84 -10.83 9.92
N PHE A 213 -0.37 -10.78 10.49
CA PHE A 213 -0.90 -9.58 11.16
C PHE A 213 -0.10 -9.23 12.43
N ILE A 214 0.33 -10.22 13.22
CA ILE A 214 1.23 -10.00 14.36
C ILE A 214 2.56 -9.40 13.87
N GLY A 215 3.14 -9.95 12.80
CA GLY A 215 4.34 -9.38 12.16
C GLY A 215 4.14 -7.93 11.71
N PHE A 216 2.96 -7.60 11.16
CA PHE A 216 2.62 -6.22 10.81
C PHE A 216 2.51 -5.29 12.03
N VAL A 217 2.00 -5.76 13.17
CA VAL A 217 2.01 -4.96 14.40
C VAL A 217 3.44 -4.71 14.87
N VAL A 218 4.28 -5.75 14.91
CA VAL A 218 5.68 -5.65 15.35
C VAL A 218 6.46 -4.65 14.50
N ILE A 219 6.41 -4.75 13.17
CA ILE A 219 7.13 -3.81 12.30
C ILE A 219 6.59 -2.37 12.45
N LYS A 220 5.29 -2.18 12.73
CA LYS A 220 4.72 -0.84 12.95
C LYS A 220 5.16 -0.24 14.28
N ILE A 221 5.35 -1.04 15.33
CA ILE A 221 5.95 -0.59 16.59
C ILE A 221 7.38 -0.10 16.32
N VAL A 222 8.21 -0.90 15.64
CA VAL A 222 9.60 -0.52 15.30
C VAL A 222 9.63 0.80 14.52
N ILE A 223 8.79 0.94 13.49
CA ILE A 223 8.68 2.17 12.70
C ILE A 223 8.27 3.39 13.53
N VAL A 224 7.36 3.21 14.50
CA VAL A 224 6.95 4.30 15.39
C VAL A 224 8.12 4.72 16.28
N LEU A 225 8.84 3.76 16.86
CA LEU A 225 10.01 4.03 17.69
C LEU A 225 11.12 4.71 16.89
N GLU A 226 11.39 4.27 15.65
CA GLU A 226 12.32 4.96 14.74
C GLU A 226 11.92 6.42 14.54
N GLY A 227 10.64 6.71 14.30
CA GLY A 227 10.16 8.09 14.15
C GLY A 227 10.38 8.97 15.38
N LEU A 228 10.16 8.41 16.58
CA LEU A 228 10.42 9.09 17.84
C LEU A 228 11.92 9.30 18.09
N LEU A 229 12.75 8.33 17.71
CA LEU A 229 14.22 8.43 17.78
C LEU A 229 14.74 9.51 16.84
N LEU A 230 14.23 9.57 15.59
CA LEU A 230 14.57 10.65 14.66
C LEU A 230 14.30 12.02 15.26
N TYR A 231 13.16 12.19 15.94
CA TYR A 231 12.85 13.46 16.59
C TYR A 231 13.79 13.72 17.76
N ALA A 232 13.97 12.75 18.66
CA ALA A 232 14.84 12.93 19.81
C ALA A 232 16.30 13.24 19.41
N THR A 233 16.80 12.69 18.30
CA THR A 233 18.13 13.00 17.76
C THR A 233 18.20 14.39 17.11
N PHE A 234 17.17 14.80 16.37
CA PHE A 234 17.20 16.00 15.52
C PHE A 234 16.26 17.13 15.97
N HIS A 235 15.85 17.17 17.23
CA HIS A 235 14.94 18.20 17.73
C HIS A 235 15.61 19.58 17.80
N ASP A 236 16.87 19.63 18.23
CA ASP A 236 17.65 20.87 18.37
C ASP A 236 18.45 21.25 17.12
N CYS A 237 18.61 20.30 16.20
CA CYS A 237 19.23 20.54 14.90
C CYS A 237 18.51 19.81 13.77
N ASP A 238 17.55 20.50 13.16
CA ASP A 238 16.73 19.96 12.06
C ASP A 238 17.53 19.85 10.75
N PRO A 239 17.85 18.63 10.28
CA PRO A 239 18.66 18.44 9.08
C PRO A 239 17.94 18.86 7.78
N ILE A 240 16.61 18.99 7.82
CA ILE A 240 15.81 19.50 6.69
C ILE A 240 15.95 21.03 6.62
N ALA A 241 15.86 21.71 7.76
CA ALA A 241 16.00 23.16 7.83
C ALA A 241 17.42 23.63 7.45
N THR A 242 18.45 22.90 7.90
CA THR A 242 19.86 23.16 7.56
C THR A 242 20.26 22.73 6.15
N LYS A 243 19.36 22.11 5.37
CA LYS A 243 19.66 21.50 4.05
C LYS A 243 20.78 20.45 4.07
N THR A 244 21.11 19.90 5.24
CA THR A 244 22.00 18.72 5.32
C THR A 244 21.36 17.54 4.59
N ILE A 245 20.03 17.45 4.60
CA ILE A 245 19.26 16.58 3.71
C ILE A 245 18.35 17.41 2.80
N LYS A 246 18.13 16.93 1.57
CA LYS A 246 17.29 17.62 0.57
C LYS A 246 15.82 17.32 0.75
N LYS A 247 15.48 16.11 1.18
CA LYS A 247 14.09 15.63 1.31
C LYS A 247 13.89 14.85 2.60
N SER A 248 12.68 14.93 3.17
CA SER A 248 12.29 14.19 4.39
C SER A 248 12.46 12.67 4.25
N GLY A 249 12.39 12.12 3.03
CA GLY A 249 12.67 10.71 2.76
C GLY A 249 14.11 10.27 3.02
N GLN A 250 15.06 11.20 3.15
CA GLN A 250 16.47 10.91 3.47
C GLN A 250 16.74 10.86 4.97
N LEU A 251 15.77 11.26 5.79
CA LEU A 251 15.96 11.45 7.23
C LEU A 251 16.36 10.17 7.95
N LEU A 252 15.66 9.05 7.68
CA LEU A 252 15.98 7.77 8.30
C LEU A 252 17.37 7.26 7.86
N PRO A 253 17.72 7.19 6.56
CA PRO A 253 19.08 6.86 6.13
C PRO A 253 20.16 7.74 6.75
N TYR A 254 19.92 9.05 6.86
CA TYR A 254 20.86 9.99 7.47
C TYR A 254 21.09 9.67 8.97
N TYR A 255 20.02 9.39 9.70
CA TYR A 255 20.10 8.93 11.08
C TYR A 255 20.87 7.62 11.25
N VAL A 256 20.63 6.63 10.36
CA VAL A 256 21.35 5.36 10.43
C VAL A 256 22.85 5.58 10.29
N ILE A 257 23.30 6.46 9.38
CA ILE A 257 24.73 6.79 9.24
C ILE A 257 25.32 7.29 10.56
N GLN A 258 24.61 8.17 11.26
CA GLN A 258 25.11 8.76 12.52
C GLN A 258 25.13 7.76 13.67
N VAL A 259 24.04 7.02 13.88
CA VAL A 259 23.95 6.07 15.00
C VAL A 259 24.82 4.84 14.78
N ALA A 260 25.05 4.46 13.53
CA ALA A 260 25.89 3.30 13.18
C ALA A 260 27.36 3.68 12.93
N GLN A 261 27.79 4.91 13.19
CA GLN A 261 29.15 5.37 12.85
C GLN A 261 30.26 4.50 13.47
N ASP A 262 30.04 3.99 14.69
CA ASP A 262 30.98 3.14 15.42
C ASP A 262 30.89 1.65 15.03
N TYR A 263 29.96 1.29 14.15
CA TYR A 263 29.69 -0.09 13.74
C TYR A 263 29.85 -0.25 12.21
N PRO A 264 31.08 -0.44 11.72
CA PRO A 264 31.35 -0.61 10.30
C PRO A 264 30.48 -1.69 9.66
N GLY A 265 29.89 -1.39 8.51
CA GLY A 265 29.05 -2.33 7.74
C GLY A 265 27.56 -2.32 8.11
N LEU A 266 27.15 -1.85 9.30
CA LEU A 266 25.74 -1.83 9.70
C LEU A 266 24.88 -0.93 8.80
N THR A 267 25.39 0.27 8.45
CA THR A 267 24.72 1.16 7.48
C THR A 267 24.54 0.47 6.14
N GLY A 268 25.56 -0.25 5.66
CA GLY A 268 25.50 -1.03 4.42
C GLY A 268 24.46 -2.15 4.50
N LEU A 269 24.41 -2.88 5.60
CA LEU A 269 23.41 -3.92 5.86
C LEU A 269 21.99 -3.35 5.81
N PHE A 270 21.74 -2.22 6.49
CA PHE A 270 20.44 -1.55 6.48
C PHE A 270 20.03 -1.12 5.07
N ILE A 271 20.92 -0.44 4.33
CA ILE A 271 20.63 0.05 2.97
C ILE A 271 20.42 -1.11 1.99
N SER A 272 21.21 -2.18 2.11
CA SER A 272 21.01 -3.39 1.30
C SER A 272 19.63 -4.02 1.55
N GLY A 273 19.17 -4.06 2.80
CA GLY A 273 17.83 -4.52 3.17
C GLY A 273 16.72 -3.65 2.59
N VAL A 274 16.88 -2.32 2.62
CA VAL A 274 15.94 -1.36 2.02
C VAL A 274 15.84 -1.54 0.50
N LEU A 275 16.97 -1.65 -0.20
CA LEU A 275 17.02 -1.90 -1.64
C LEU A 275 16.43 -3.26 -2.01
N SER A 276 16.77 -4.30 -1.26
CA SER A 276 16.25 -5.65 -1.43
C SER A 276 14.73 -5.70 -1.26
N ALA A 277 14.18 -5.11 -0.20
CA ALA A 277 12.73 -5.07 0.03
C ALA A 277 11.99 -4.37 -1.11
N ALA A 278 12.59 -3.33 -1.68
CA ALA A 278 12.06 -2.65 -2.85
C ALA A 278 12.16 -3.50 -4.12
N LEU A 279 13.28 -4.20 -4.36
CA LEU A 279 13.45 -5.10 -5.51
C LEU A 279 12.44 -6.26 -5.47
N SER A 280 12.24 -6.88 -4.32
CA SER A 280 11.21 -7.92 -4.11
C SER A 280 9.81 -7.40 -4.45
N THR A 281 9.46 -6.24 -3.90
CA THR A 281 8.16 -5.60 -4.16
C THR A 281 8.00 -5.26 -5.63
N MET A 282 9.03 -4.66 -6.25
CA MET A 282 8.99 -4.23 -7.65
C MET A 282 8.88 -5.42 -8.60
N SER A 283 9.67 -6.48 -8.38
CA SER A 283 9.61 -7.71 -9.16
C SER A 283 8.20 -8.32 -9.12
N ALA A 284 7.60 -8.41 -7.94
CA ALA A 284 6.23 -8.88 -7.78
C ALA A 284 5.22 -8.00 -8.53
N LYS A 285 5.36 -6.66 -8.47
CA LYS A 285 4.49 -5.73 -9.23
C LYS A 285 4.65 -5.92 -10.74
N LEU A 286 5.88 -5.92 -11.26
CA LEU A 286 6.18 -6.07 -12.68
C LEU A 286 5.64 -7.38 -13.23
N ASN A 287 5.91 -8.50 -12.55
CA ASN A 287 5.41 -9.81 -12.97
C ASN A 287 3.88 -9.86 -12.96
N THR A 288 3.25 -9.25 -11.95
CA THR A 288 1.78 -9.24 -11.82
C THR A 288 1.11 -8.38 -12.90
N VAL A 289 1.64 -7.19 -13.20
CA VAL A 289 1.13 -6.35 -14.29
C VAL A 289 1.35 -7.04 -15.63
N ALA A 290 2.54 -7.60 -15.88
CA ALA A 290 2.83 -8.29 -17.12
C ALA A 290 1.89 -9.48 -17.35
N GLY A 291 1.66 -10.29 -16.31
CA GLY A 291 0.70 -11.40 -16.34
C GLY A 291 -0.73 -10.92 -16.61
N THR A 292 -1.16 -9.85 -15.94
CA THR A 292 -2.51 -9.28 -16.10
C THR A 292 -2.72 -8.74 -17.52
N ILE A 293 -1.76 -7.97 -18.04
CA ILE A 293 -1.81 -7.45 -19.42
C ILE A 293 -1.82 -8.59 -20.43
N TYR A 294 -1.01 -9.63 -20.21
CA TYR A 294 -0.95 -10.77 -21.11
C TYR A 294 -2.27 -11.56 -21.15
N GLU A 295 -2.80 -11.94 -19.99
CA GLU A 295 -4.02 -12.74 -19.87
C GLU A 295 -5.26 -11.99 -20.34
N ASP A 296 -5.41 -10.72 -19.96
CA ASP A 296 -6.66 -9.99 -20.18
C ASP A 296 -6.69 -9.20 -21.50
N PHE A 297 -5.53 -8.79 -22.02
CA PHE A 297 -5.45 -8.02 -23.28
C PHE A 297 -4.82 -8.85 -24.40
N VAL A 298 -3.60 -9.35 -24.21
CA VAL A 298 -2.85 -9.97 -25.31
C VAL A 298 -3.55 -11.24 -25.81
N LYS A 299 -3.99 -12.13 -24.91
CA LYS A 299 -4.76 -13.31 -25.32
C LYS A 299 -6.09 -12.97 -26.00
N PHE A 300 -6.73 -11.89 -25.58
CA PHE A 300 -7.95 -11.40 -26.22
C PHE A 300 -7.69 -10.97 -27.67
N PHE A 301 -6.67 -10.15 -27.91
CA PHE A 301 -6.27 -9.73 -29.26
C PHE A 301 -5.80 -10.89 -30.14
N LEU A 302 -5.13 -11.88 -29.55
CA LEU A 302 -4.72 -13.11 -30.25
C LEU A 302 -5.88 -14.09 -30.52
N LYS A 303 -7.13 -13.68 -30.25
CA LYS A 303 -8.36 -14.50 -30.41
C LYS A 303 -8.24 -15.88 -29.76
N GLY A 304 -7.53 -15.97 -28.63
CA GLY A 304 -7.34 -17.23 -27.90
C GLY A 304 -6.49 -18.29 -28.60
N ARG A 305 -5.72 -17.94 -29.66
CA ARG A 305 -4.77 -18.87 -30.28
C ARG A 305 -3.73 -19.32 -29.23
N LYS A 306 -3.59 -20.63 -29.03
CA LYS A 306 -2.55 -21.21 -28.15
C LYS A 306 -1.18 -20.77 -28.65
N GLN A 307 -0.46 -20.04 -27.81
CA GLN A 307 0.94 -19.71 -28.04
C GLN A 307 1.81 -20.86 -27.52
N SER A 308 2.96 -21.07 -28.16
CA SER A 308 4.02 -21.88 -27.56
C SER A 308 4.48 -21.24 -26.25
N GLU A 309 4.86 -22.04 -25.26
CA GLU A 309 5.37 -21.57 -23.96
C GLU A 309 6.52 -20.57 -24.14
N ALA A 310 7.40 -20.79 -25.13
CA ALA A 310 8.50 -19.88 -25.46
C ALA A 310 8.00 -18.50 -25.92
N LYS A 311 6.96 -18.46 -26.77
CA LYS A 311 6.36 -17.19 -27.24
C LYS A 311 5.63 -16.46 -26.12
N GLN A 312 4.93 -17.19 -25.26
CA GLN A 312 4.27 -16.62 -24.07
C GLN A 312 5.31 -16.01 -23.13
N ALA A 313 6.38 -16.74 -22.80
CA ALA A 313 7.46 -16.26 -21.94
C ALA A 313 8.16 -15.03 -22.55
N PHE A 314 8.44 -15.04 -23.85
CA PHE A 314 9.01 -13.89 -24.55
C PHE A 314 8.10 -12.66 -24.47
N THR A 315 6.80 -12.84 -24.71
CA THR A 315 5.82 -11.74 -24.65
C THR A 315 5.75 -11.13 -23.24
N LEU A 316 5.73 -11.96 -22.19
CA LEU A 316 5.75 -11.49 -20.81
C LEU A 316 7.02 -10.69 -20.47
N LYS A 317 8.19 -11.13 -20.97
CA LYS A 317 9.45 -10.39 -20.81
C LYS A 317 9.42 -9.03 -21.50
N VAL A 318 8.88 -8.96 -22.72
CA VAL A 318 8.72 -7.69 -23.46
C VAL A 318 7.77 -6.74 -22.71
N ILE A 319 6.62 -7.23 -22.24
CA ILE A 319 5.67 -6.42 -21.46
C ILE A 319 6.35 -5.89 -20.18
N THR A 320 7.09 -6.74 -19.48
CA THR A 320 7.84 -6.36 -18.26
C THR A 320 8.84 -5.26 -18.54
N LEU A 321 9.59 -5.35 -19.64
CA LEU A 321 10.54 -4.33 -20.07
C LEU A 321 9.85 -2.99 -20.34
N VAL A 322 8.75 -3.00 -21.11
CA VAL A 322 8.00 -1.78 -21.45
C VAL A 322 7.44 -1.11 -20.20
N ILE A 323 6.82 -1.87 -19.30
CA ILE A 323 6.30 -1.32 -18.03
C ILE A 323 7.44 -0.76 -17.18
N GLY A 324 8.59 -1.44 -17.14
CA GLY A 324 9.78 -0.96 -16.45
C GLY A 324 10.25 0.40 -16.98
N ILE A 325 10.30 0.58 -18.30
CA ILE A 325 10.65 1.88 -18.92
C ILE A 325 9.61 2.95 -18.57
N VAL A 326 8.31 2.64 -18.62
CA VAL A 326 7.25 3.57 -18.21
C VAL A 326 7.41 3.97 -16.74
N CYS A 327 7.68 2.99 -15.86
CA CYS A 327 7.90 3.25 -14.44
C CYS A 327 9.09 4.16 -14.19
N LEU A 328 10.20 3.98 -14.94
CA LEU A 328 11.37 4.86 -14.88
C LEU A 328 11.01 6.30 -15.28
N CYS A 329 10.25 6.48 -16.35
CA CYS A 329 9.81 7.82 -16.77
C CYS A 329 8.94 8.50 -15.70
N LEU A 330 8.06 7.74 -15.04
CA LEU A 330 7.21 8.25 -13.97
C LEU A 330 7.99 8.62 -12.69
N VAL A 331 9.23 8.14 -12.49
CA VAL A 331 10.08 8.56 -11.36
C VAL A 331 10.34 10.06 -11.38
N PHE A 332 10.55 10.66 -12.57
CA PHE A 332 10.77 12.11 -12.71
C PHE A 332 9.57 12.93 -12.22
N ILE A 333 8.35 12.39 -12.35
CA ILE A 333 7.14 13.02 -11.81
C ILE A 333 7.11 12.84 -10.30
N VAL A 334 7.26 11.61 -9.81
CA VAL A 334 7.22 11.28 -8.37
C VAL A 334 8.24 12.07 -7.57
N GLU A 335 9.41 12.35 -8.13
CA GLU A 335 10.44 13.16 -7.50
C GLU A 335 9.95 14.58 -7.16
N LYS A 336 9.09 15.17 -8.00
CA LYS A 336 8.57 16.54 -7.79
C LYS A 336 7.37 16.59 -6.84
N LEU A 337 6.81 15.44 -6.48
CA LEU A 337 5.65 15.34 -5.61
C LEU A 337 6.08 15.33 -4.13
N GLY A 338 5.16 15.72 -3.24
CA GLY A 338 5.43 16.06 -1.84
C GLY A 338 5.83 14.90 -0.94
N ALA A 339 5.25 14.83 0.26
CA ALA A 339 5.63 13.82 1.25
C ALA A 339 5.39 12.38 0.73
N LEU A 340 6.46 11.57 0.73
CA LEU A 340 6.46 10.20 0.17
C LEU A 340 5.31 9.33 0.68
N TYR A 341 5.05 9.39 1.99
CA TYR A 341 4.00 8.57 2.61
C TYR A 341 2.60 9.01 2.17
N GLN A 342 2.30 10.30 2.25
CA GLN A 342 1.03 10.86 1.78
C GLN A 342 0.79 10.56 0.30
N LEU A 343 1.81 10.75 -0.54
CA LEU A 343 1.74 10.47 -1.96
C LEU A 343 1.45 8.98 -2.22
N SER A 344 2.15 8.08 -1.52
CA SER A 344 1.94 6.64 -1.66
C SER A 344 0.51 6.22 -1.31
N VAL A 345 -0.05 6.73 -0.20
CA VAL A 345 -1.42 6.42 0.18
C VAL A 345 -2.41 7.06 -0.81
N SER A 346 -2.14 8.27 -1.29
CA SER A 346 -3.01 8.97 -2.24
C SER A 346 -3.11 8.24 -3.58
N LEU A 347 -1.97 7.85 -4.16
CA LEU A 347 -1.92 7.11 -5.42
C LEU A 347 -2.60 5.74 -5.32
N ASN A 348 -2.52 5.08 -4.16
CA ASN A 348 -3.25 3.84 -3.94
C ASN A 348 -4.75 4.08 -3.79
N GLY A 349 -5.16 5.11 -3.05
CA GLY A 349 -6.57 5.41 -2.76
C GLY A 349 -7.43 5.57 -4.02
N PHE A 350 -6.85 6.11 -5.09
CA PHE A 350 -7.46 6.26 -6.41
C PHE A 350 -8.13 4.97 -6.95
N THR A 351 -7.43 3.83 -6.86
CA THR A 351 -7.88 2.54 -7.41
C THR A 351 -8.34 1.55 -6.33
N SER A 352 -7.70 1.58 -5.17
CA SER A 352 -8.03 0.71 -4.03
C SER A 352 -9.48 0.87 -3.58
N GLY A 353 -10.01 2.11 -3.59
CA GLY A 353 -11.40 2.36 -3.17
C GLY A 353 -12.41 1.59 -4.04
N ALA A 354 -12.24 1.65 -5.36
CA ALA A 354 -13.08 0.94 -6.33
C ALA A 354 -12.99 -0.58 -6.16
N LEU A 355 -11.78 -1.13 -6.00
CA LEU A 355 -11.57 -2.56 -5.81
C LEU A 355 -12.21 -3.07 -4.52
N VAL A 356 -11.97 -2.41 -3.39
CA VAL A 356 -12.60 -2.77 -2.11
C VAL A 356 -14.12 -2.70 -2.25
N GLY A 357 -14.64 -1.67 -2.93
CA GLY A 357 -16.06 -1.51 -3.19
C GLY A 357 -16.69 -2.67 -3.96
N ILE A 358 -16.13 -3.07 -5.11
CA ILE A 358 -16.70 -4.16 -5.93
C ILE A 358 -16.64 -5.52 -5.23
N PHE A 359 -15.55 -5.82 -4.52
CA PHE A 359 -15.44 -7.06 -3.77
C PHE A 359 -16.39 -7.06 -2.57
N SER A 360 -16.55 -5.93 -1.88
CA SER A 360 -17.51 -5.80 -0.79
C SER A 360 -18.95 -5.92 -1.30
N LEU A 361 -19.30 -5.31 -2.44
CA LEU A 361 -20.60 -5.52 -3.11
C LEU A 361 -20.84 -7.01 -3.36
N GLY A 362 -19.84 -7.70 -3.89
CA GLY A 362 -19.95 -9.13 -4.20
C GLY A 362 -20.17 -9.99 -2.95
N VAL A 363 -19.32 -9.80 -1.94
CA VAL A 363 -19.23 -10.68 -0.75
C VAL A 363 -20.36 -10.41 0.26
N LEU A 364 -20.79 -9.16 0.39
CA LEU A 364 -21.68 -8.72 1.47
C LEU A 364 -23.13 -8.46 1.02
N PHE A 365 -23.37 -8.16 -0.26
CA PHE A 365 -24.68 -7.71 -0.73
C PHE A 365 -25.26 -8.70 -1.77
N PRO A 366 -26.19 -9.60 -1.37
CA PRO A 366 -26.78 -10.59 -2.28
C PRO A 366 -27.50 -9.98 -3.48
N ARG A 367 -28.13 -8.80 -3.29
CA ARG A 367 -28.89 -8.11 -4.34
C ARG A 367 -28.04 -7.29 -5.30
N ALA A 368 -26.74 -7.14 -5.06
CA ALA A 368 -25.86 -6.44 -5.98
C ALA A 368 -25.76 -7.21 -7.32
N ASN A 369 -25.83 -6.49 -8.44
CA ASN A 369 -25.74 -7.06 -9.79
C ASN A 369 -24.51 -6.55 -10.55
N SER A 370 -24.26 -7.12 -11.72
CA SER A 370 -23.07 -6.80 -12.54
C SER A 370 -23.04 -5.33 -13.02
N LYS A 371 -24.19 -4.79 -13.43
CA LYS A 371 -24.29 -3.39 -13.89
C LYS A 371 -23.95 -2.41 -12.76
N GLY A 372 -24.51 -2.64 -11.57
CA GLY A 372 -24.20 -1.86 -10.39
C GLY A 372 -22.72 -1.93 -9.99
N ALA A 373 -22.12 -3.12 -9.98
CA ALA A 373 -20.69 -3.26 -9.69
C ALA A 373 -19.80 -2.47 -10.67
N ILE A 374 -20.09 -2.52 -11.97
CA ILE A 374 -19.32 -1.80 -13.00
C ILE A 374 -19.50 -0.29 -12.86
N VAL A 375 -20.75 0.20 -12.80
CA VAL A 375 -21.03 1.64 -12.72
C VAL A 375 -20.52 2.23 -11.41
N GLY A 376 -20.65 1.51 -10.29
CA GLY A 376 -20.09 1.91 -9.00
C GLY A 376 -18.57 2.08 -9.05
N ALA A 377 -17.85 1.11 -9.62
CA ALA A 377 -16.40 1.18 -9.75
C ALA A 377 -15.95 2.34 -10.63
N LEU A 378 -16.55 2.52 -11.81
CA LEU A 378 -16.23 3.61 -12.73
C LEU A 378 -16.52 4.97 -12.11
N SER A 379 -17.63 5.11 -11.39
CA SER A 379 -17.99 6.34 -10.68
C SER A 379 -16.97 6.68 -9.60
N SER A 380 -16.51 5.68 -8.84
CA SER A 380 -15.44 5.88 -7.85
C SER A 380 -14.13 6.32 -8.52
N LEU A 381 -13.75 5.73 -9.66
CA LEU A 381 -12.54 6.15 -10.36
C LEU A 381 -12.65 7.61 -10.79
N VAL A 382 -13.76 8.01 -11.41
CA VAL A 382 -13.96 9.40 -11.88
C VAL A 382 -13.94 10.39 -10.72
N VAL A 383 -14.72 10.13 -9.66
CA VAL A 383 -14.81 11.02 -8.49
C VAL A 383 -13.44 11.13 -7.80
N MET A 384 -12.80 9.99 -7.50
CA MET A 384 -11.52 10.01 -6.79
C MET A 384 -10.38 10.53 -7.65
N SER A 385 -10.42 10.39 -8.98
CA SER A 385 -9.51 11.09 -9.90
C SER A 385 -9.57 12.59 -9.64
N GLY A 386 -10.78 13.16 -9.72
CA GLY A 386 -10.99 14.60 -9.54
C GLY A 386 -10.50 15.08 -8.18
N VAL A 387 -10.87 14.40 -7.09
CA VAL A 387 -10.45 14.75 -5.73
C VAL A 387 -8.94 14.70 -5.56
N ILE A 388 -8.30 13.61 -5.99
CA ILE A 388 -6.85 13.42 -5.76
C ILE A 388 -6.03 14.37 -6.64
N PHE A 389 -6.34 14.48 -7.94
CA PHE A 389 -5.61 15.39 -8.82
C PHE A 389 -5.81 16.85 -8.40
N GLY A 390 -7.03 17.25 -8.05
CA GLY A 390 -7.31 18.60 -7.55
C GLY A 390 -6.54 18.90 -6.25
N ALA A 391 -6.56 17.99 -5.28
CA ALA A 391 -5.80 18.15 -4.04
C ALA A 391 -4.28 18.27 -4.30
N GLN A 392 -3.72 17.44 -5.19
CA GLN A 392 -2.30 17.53 -5.55
C GLN A 392 -1.95 18.85 -6.26
N MET A 393 -2.85 19.37 -7.11
CA MET A 393 -2.66 20.68 -7.74
C MET A 393 -2.61 21.82 -6.72
N PHE A 394 -3.55 21.86 -5.76
CA PHE A 394 -3.55 22.89 -4.71
C PHE A 394 -2.33 22.77 -3.78
N ILE A 395 -1.85 21.55 -3.52
CA ILE A 395 -0.59 21.33 -2.79
C ILE A 395 0.61 21.86 -3.60
N ALA A 396 0.66 21.58 -4.90
CA ALA A 396 1.75 22.02 -5.77
C ALA A 396 1.80 23.55 -5.93
N GLN A 397 0.63 24.20 -5.93
CA GLN A 397 0.52 25.67 -5.93
C GLN A 397 0.79 26.30 -4.55
N GLY A 398 0.93 25.48 -3.50
CA GLY A 398 1.12 25.94 -2.14
C GLY A 398 -0.12 26.61 -1.51
N LEU A 399 -1.31 26.39 -2.07
CA LEU A 399 -2.60 26.84 -1.52
C LEU A 399 -3.12 25.88 -0.44
N LEU A 400 -2.66 24.62 -0.45
CA LEU A 400 -2.93 23.63 0.58
C LEU A 400 -1.61 23.17 1.21
N ARG A 401 -1.39 23.52 2.49
CA ARG A 401 -0.15 23.23 3.20
C ARG A 401 -0.41 22.43 4.48
N PHE A 402 0.56 21.59 4.82
CA PHE A 402 0.57 20.77 6.02
C PHE A 402 1.78 21.17 6.87
N PRO A 403 1.64 22.15 7.78
CA PRO A 403 2.76 22.53 8.65
C PRO A 403 3.19 21.34 9.51
N GLY A 404 4.50 21.11 9.59
CA GLY A 404 5.09 20.17 10.54
C GLY A 404 5.17 20.82 11.93
N LYS A 405 5.27 19.99 12.98
CA LYS A 405 5.46 20.54 14.33
C LYS A 405 6.84 21.09 14.56
N SER A 406 6.96 21.93 15.58
CA SER A 406 8.16 22.69 15.88
C SER A 406 9.42 21.85 15.93
N THR A 407 10.46 22.38 15.29
CA THR A 407 11.85 21.92 15.37
C THR A 407 12.74 23.11 15.74
N SER A 408 14.06 22.93 15.89
CA SER A 408 15.01 24.02 16.08
C SER A 408 16.29 23.81 15.25
N VAL A 409 17.05 24.89 15.09
CA VAL A 409 18.43 24.90 14.55
C VAL A 409 19.44 25.47 15.56
N ASP A 410 19.00 25.77 16.79
CA ASP A 410 19.84 26.43 17.82
C ASP A 410 21.02 25.55 18.25
N GLY A 411 20.85 24.22 18.20
CA GLY A 411 21.90 23.24 18.49
C GLY A 411 22.77 22.87 17.28
N CYS A 412 22.58 23.50 16.12
CA CYS A 412 23.35 23.16 14.93
C CYS A 412 24.75 23.80 14.91
N PRO A 413 25.76 23.12 14.36
CA PRO A 413 27.07 23.72 14.07
C PRO A 413 26.96 25.01 13.24
N ALA A 414 27.72 26.04 13.61
CA ALA A 414 27.70 27.36 12.98
C ALA A 414 28.02 27.32 11.48
N GLU A 415 28.81 26.35 11.01
CA GLU A 415 29.12 26.13 9.59
C GLU A 415 27.87 25.80 8.76
N PHE A 416 26.93 25.02 9.31
CA PHE A 416 25.70 24.70 8.59
C PHE A 416 24.76 25.90 8.47
N ILE A 417 24.73 26.75 9.51
CA ILE A 417 23.90 27.96 9.53
C ILE A 417 24.50 29.06 8.64
N SER A 418 25.82 29.24 8.66
CA SER A 418 26.51 30.31 7.91
C SER A 418 26.56 30.06 6.39
N ASN A 419 26.67 28.80 5.96
CA ASN A 419 26.62 28.43 4.53
C ASN A 419 25.25 28.64 3.89
N LEU A 420 24.21 28.81 4.71
CA LEU A 420 22.87 29.16 4.28
C LEU A 420 22.75 30.69 4.26
N GLY A 421 23.07 31.35 3.15
CA GLY A 421 22.92 32.80 2.98
C GLY A 421 21.49 33.37 3.21
N PHE A 422 20.51 32.53 3.60
CA PHE A 422 19.19 32.89 4.12
C PHE A 422 18.98 32.28 5.51
N ASN A 423 18.35 33.06 6.40
CA ASN A 423 18.03 32.71 7.79
C ASN A 423 17.48 31.26 7.94
N ALA A 424 18.30 30.32 8.41
CA ALA A 424 17.93 28.91 8.60
C ALA A 424 16.67 28.78 9.49
N THR A 425 16.53 29.69 10.46
CA THR A 425 15.37 29.87 11.34
C THR A 425 14.04 30.02 10.59
N ALA A 426 14.03 30.59 9.38
CA ALA A 426 12.81 30.75 8.58
C ALA A 426 12.31 29.44 7.93
N ARG A 427 13.14 28.39 7.92
CA ARG A 427 12.80 27.07 7.33
C ARG A 427 12.41 26.04 8.38
N VAL A 428 12.63 26.37 9.64
CA VAL A 428 12.27 25.54 10.78
C VAL A 428 10.75 25.37 10.80
N GLN A 429 10.29 24.19 11.17
CA GLN A 429 8.87 23.97 11.39
C GLN A 429 8.47 24.73 12.66
N THR A 430 7.32 25.42 12.66
CA THR A 430 6.95 26.33 13.76
C THR A 430 5.65 25.96 14.46
N TYR A 431 4.96 24.90 14.03
CA TYR A 431 3.66 24.59 14.59
C TYR A 431 3.77 24.00 16.01
N ARG A 432 3.16 24.68 16.98
CA ARG A 432 3.13 24.27 18.41
C ARG A 432 1.76 23.82 18.91
N GLY A 433 0.71 23.91 18.08
CA GLY A 433 -0.63 23.53 18.48
C GLY A 433 -0.82 22.00 18.54
N VAL A 434 -1.98 21.55 19.02
CA VAL A 434 -2.35 20.13 19.04
C VAL A 434 -2.72 19.67 17.63
N GLY A 435 -2.37 18.43 17.29
CA GLY A 435 -2.74 17.82 16.02
C GLY A 435 -1.89 18.25 14.83
N THR A 436 -2.41 18.05 13.62
CA THR A 436 -1.72 18.35 12.37
C THR A 436 -2.66 19.15 11.47
N PRO A 437 -2.82 20.47 11.72
CA PRO A 437 -3.82 21.25 11.05
C PRO A 437 -3.49 21.37 9.57
N VAL A 438 -4.54 21.56 8.78
CA VAL A 438 -4.42 21.83 7.36
C VAL A 438 -4.60 23.32 7.17
N VAL A 439 -3.58 23.98 6.60
CA VAL A 439 -3.65 25.39 6.25
C VAL A 439 -4.04 25.45 4.78
N ALA A 440 -5.32 25.71 4.55
CA ALA A 440 -5.89 25.87 3.22
C ALA A 440 -6.23 27.35 2.98
N ASP A 441 -5.89 27.85 1.79
CA ASP A 441 -6.39 29.14 1.33
C ASP A 441 -7.93 29.09 1.21
N PRO A 442 -8.66 30.18 1.53
CA PRO A 442 -10.13 30.21 1.43
C PRO A 442 -10.67 29.85 0.04
N SER A 443 -9.87 30.00 -1.02
CA SER A 443 -10.22 29.60 -2.38
C SER A 443 -10.27 28.09 -2.61
N VAL A 444 -9.68 27.27 -1.70
CA VAL A 444 -9.61 25.81 -1.85
C VAL A 444 -10.92 25.16 -1.38
N PRO A 445 -11.71 24.52 -2.25
CA PRO A 445 -12.92 23.83 -1.84
C PRO A 445 -12.65 22.72 -0.81
N LEU A 446 -13.56 22.56 0.16
CA LEU A 446 -13.46 21.54 1.22
C LEU A 446 -13.24 20.11 0.68
N LEU A 447 -13.78 19.81 -0.50
CA LEU A 447 -13.61 18.53 -1.17
C LEU A 447 -12.14 18.13 -1.35
N PHE A 448 -11.26 19.11 -1.62
CA PHE A 448 -9.82 18.87 -1.85
C PHE A 448 -9.00 18.93 -0.56
N GLN A 449 -9.60 19.37 0.55
CA GLN A 449 -8.97 19.41 1.87
C GLN A 449 -9.14 18.09 2.64
N LEU A 450 -9.90 17.13 2.09
CA LEU A 450 -10.13 15.82 2.70
C LEU A 450 -8.80 15.13 3.00
N SER A 451 -8.64 14.58 4.21
CA SER A 451 -7.44 13.83 4.55
C SER A 451 -7.22 12.67 3.58
N TYR A 452 -5.99 12.55 3.11
CA TYR A 452 -5.55 11.47 2.23
C TYR A 452 -5.80 10.07 2.81
N LYS A 453 -5.97 9.96 4.13
CA LYS A 453 -6.37 8.72 4.81
C LYS A 453 -7.76 8.24 4.42
N TYR A 454 -8.68 9.16 4.13
CA TYR A 454 -10.06 8.84 3.76
C TYR A 454 -10.25 8.56 2.27
N TYR A 455 -9.22 8.67 1.43
CA TYR A 455 -9.39 8.49 -0.02
C TYR A 455 -9.89 7.10 -0.40
N THR A 456 -9.30 6.05 0.16
CA THR A 456 -9.77 4.67 -0.08
C THR A 456 -11.20 4.48 0.44
N ALA A 457 -11.49 4.97 1.65
CA ALA A 457 -12.81 4.87 2.26
C ALA A 457 -13.88 5.56 1.40
N THR A 458 -13.60 6.78 0.94
CA THR A 458 -14.49 7.59 0.09
C THR A 458 -14.75 6.89 -1.24
N GLY A 459 -13.71 6.39 -1.91
CA GLY A 459 -13.88 5.62 -3.15
C GLY A 459 -14.70 4.33 -2.94
N THR A 460 -14.47 3.63 -1.83
CA THR A 460 -15.30 2.47 -1.46
C THR A 460 -16.75 2.87 -1.24
N MET A 461 -17.02 3.96 -0.50
CA MET A 461 -18.39 4.43 -0.25
C MET A 461 -19.09 4.82 -1.56
N VAL A 462 -18.42 5.57 -2.44
CA VAL A 462 -18.96 5.91 -3.77
C VAL A 462 -19.32 4.64 -4.54
N THR A 463 -18.43 3.65 -4.55
CA THR A 463 -18.67 2.37 -5.23
C THR A 463 -19.86 1.62 -4.64
N LEU A 464 -19.96 1.53 -3.30
CA LEU A 464 -21.04 0.85 -2.62
C LEU A 464 -22.38 1.56 -2.86
N VAL A 465 -22.46 2.88 -2.67
CA VAL A 465 -23.69 3.65 -2.80
C VAL A 465 -24.20 3.62 -4.24
N VAL A 466 -23.35 4.02 -5.20
CA VAL A 466 -23.74 4.03 -6.61
C VAL A 466 -24.03 2.60 -7.09
N GLY A 467 -23.20 1.64 -6.69
CA GLY A 467 -23.37 0.25 -7.11
C GLY A 467 -24.66 -0.40 -6.58
N LEU A 468 -25.05 -0.10 -5.33
CA LEU A 468 -26.32 -0.57 -4.78
C LEU A 468 -27.51 0.12 -5.44
N VAL A 469 -27.49 1.45 -5.58
CA VAL A 469 -28.56 2.21 -6.24
C VAL A 469 -28.79 1.69 -7.65
N VAL A 470 -27.72 1.58 -8.46
CA VAL A 470 -27.82 1.06 -9.82
C VAL A 470 -28.26 -0.41 -9.82
N SER A 471 -27.82 -1.23 -8.86
CA SER A 471 -28.29 -2.62 -8.77
C SER A 471 -29.80 -2.71 -8.52
N TYR A 472 -30.35 -1.82 -7.68
CA TYR A 472 -31.79 -1.77 -7.40
C TYR A 472 -32.61 -1.21 -8.56
N LEU A 473 -32.08 -0.24 -9.30
CA LEU A 473 -32.77 0.38 -10.44
C LEU A 473 -32.67 -0.44 -11.73
N THR A 474 -31.77 -1.41 -11.79
CA THR A 474 -31.58 -2.27 -12.98
C THR A 474 -32.09 -3.68 -12.72
N THR A 475 -31.67 -4.66 -13.51
CA THR A 475 -32.18 -6.03 -13.45
C THR A 475 -31.94 -6.64 -12.06
N PRO A 476 -33.00 -7.00 -11.31
CA PRO A 476 -32.86 -7.54 -9.97
C PRO A 476 -32.07 -8.85 -10.01
N GLN A 477 -31.09 -8.98 -9.12
CA GLN A 477 -30.33 -10.22 -8.97
C GLN A 477 -31.23 -11.30 -8.36
N ASP A 478 -31.40 -12.42 -9.06
CA ASP A 478 -32.12 -13.57 -8.52
C ASP A 478 -31.28 -14.24 -7.41
N THR A 479 -31.68 -13.99 -6.16
CA THR A 479 -31.00 -14.52 -4.98
C THR A 479 -31.21 -16.01 -4.78
N SER A 480 -32.25 -16.61 -5.40
CA SER A 480 -32.49 -18.07 -5.33
C SER A 480 -31.48 -18.86 -6.16
N ARG A 481 -30.95 -18.23 -7.22
CA ARG A 481 -29.94 -18.79 -8.13
C ARG A 481 -28.51 -18.37 -7.78
N LEU A 482 -28.28 -17.72 -6.65
CA LEU A 482 -26.93 -17.32 -6.24
C LEU A 482 -26.24 -18.47 -5.49
N ASP A 483 -25.01 -18.84 -5.87
CA ASP A 483 -24.23 -19.84 -5.11
C ASP A 483 -23.88 -19.25 -3.72
N PRO A 484 -24.35 -19.83 -2.60
CA PRO A 484 -24.08 -19.31 -1.26
C PRO A 484 -22.59 -19.23 -0.92
N ARG A 485 -21.73 -20.02 -1.57
CA ARG A 485 -20.28 -20.02 -1.34
C ARG A 485 -19.62 -18.70 -1.74
N LEU A 486 -20.23 -17.95 -2.67
CA LEU A 486 -19.75 -16.64 -3.10
C LEU A 486 -19.98 -15.55 -2.05
N LEU A 487 -20.81 -15.80 -1.04
CA LEU A 487 -21.14 -14.83 0.00
C LEU A 487 -20.47 -15.16 1.32
N ALA A 488 -20.21 -14.12 2.12
CA ALA A 488 -19.67 -14.27 3.46
C ALA A 488 -20.57 -15.16 4.32
N PRO A 489 -20.01 -15.99 5.22
CA PRO A 489 -20.80 -16.91 6.06
C PRO A 489 -21.93 -16.21 6.83
N CYS A 490 -21.70 -15.00 7.34
CA CYS A 490 -22.70 -14.21 8.05
C CYS A 490 -23.87 -13.71 7.19
N VAL A 491 -23.72 -13.71 5.86
CA VAL A 491 -24.73 -13.29 4.88
C VAL A 491 -25.54 -14.48 4.36
N ARG A 492 -24.95 -15.68 4.33
CA ARG A 492 -25.60 -16.90 3.80
C ARG A 492 -26.94 -17.21 4.47
N ARG A 493 -27.08 -16.90 5.76
CA ARG A 493 -28.32 -17.06 6.54
C ARG A 493 -29.51 -16.23 6.05
N PHE A 494 -29.26 -15.18 5.26
CA PHE A 494 -30.30 -14.31 4.71
C PHE A 494 -30.68 -14.69 3.27
N LEU A 495 -30.10 -15.75 2.71
CA LEU A 495 -30.49 -16.26 1.40
C LEU A 495 -31.74 -17.13 1.53
N PRO A 496 -32.65 -17.09 0.54
CA PRO A 496 -33.73 -18.06 0.46
C PRO A 496 -33.16 -19.49 0.30
N PRO A 497 -33.94 -20.53 0.66
CA PRO A 497 -33.55 -21.92 0.45
C PRO A 497 -33.17 -22.14 -1.02
N ALA A 498 -32.01 -22.75 -1.28
CA ALA A 498 -31.57 -23.02 -2.63
C ALA A 498 -32.51 -24.05 -3.28
N GLN A 499 -33.10 -23.72 -4.43
CA GLN A 499 -33.70 -24.73 -5.30
C GLN A 499 -32.57 -25.64 -5.84
N GLU A 500 -32.75 -26.96 -5.76
CA GLU A 500 -31.87 -27.94 -6.41
C GLU A 500 -31.69 -27.57 -7.89
N ARG A 501 -30.44 -27.49 -8.37
CA ARG A 501 -30.13 -27.16 -9.76
C ARG A 501 -29.70 -28.39 -10.56
N GLU A 502 -30.36 -28.62 -11.69
CA GLU A 502 -29.71 -29.11 -12.91
C GLU A 502 -28.84 -27.96 -13.48
N TYR A 503 -27.53 -28.18 -13.57
CA TYR A 503 -26.59 -27.16 -14.07
C TYR A 503 -26.56 -27.14 -15.62
N PRO A 504 -26.67 -25.97 -16.27
CA PRO A 504 -26.39 -25.84 -17.70
C PRO A 504 -24.93 -26.23 -18.03
N GLN A 505 -24.71 -26.94 -19.13
CA GLN A 505 -23.41 -27.55 -19.49
C GLN A 505 -22.20 -26.58 -19.56
N GLU A 506 -22.40 -25.27 -19.74
CA GLU A 506 -21.29 -24.29 -19.73
C GLU A 506 -20.79 -23.93 -18.32
N GLU A 507 -21.68 -23.75 -17.35
CA GLU A 507 -21.29 -23.53 -15.94
C GLU A 507 -20.67 -24.79 -15.34
N LEU A 508 -21.18 -25.96 -15.73
CA LEU A 508 -20.59 -27.25 -15.38
C LEU A 508 -19.17 -27.36 -15.95
N LYS A 509 -18.89 -26.88 -17.17
CA LYS A 509 -17.52 -26.86 -17.73
C LYS A 509 -16.57 -25.93 -16.97
N LEU A 510 -17.03 -24.77 -16.48
CA LEU A 510 -16.22 -23.87 -15.65
C LEU A 510 -15.94 -24.46 -14.26
N MET A 511 -16.96 -25.02 -13.60
CA MET A 511 -16.79 -25.70 -12.31
C MET A 511 -15.93 -26.96 -12.45
N THR A 512 -16.15 -27.79 -13.47
CA THR A 512 -15.37 -29.01 -13.73
C THR A 512 -13.93 -28.67 -14.09
N ARG A 513 -13.65 -27.60 -14.84
CA ARG A 513 -12.27 -27.14 -15.08
C ARG A 513 -11.57 -26.66 -13.81
N SER A 514 -12.30 -26.04 -12.88
CA SER A 514 -11.77 -25.67 -11.56
C SER A 514 -11.49 -26.91 -10.70
N ILE A 515 -12.44 -27.85 -10.63
CA ILE A 515 -12.34 -29.08 -9.83
C ILE A 515 -11.25 -30.03 -10.37
N VAL A 516 -11.19 -30.27 -11.69
CA VAL A 516 -10.16 -31.12 -12.31
C VAL A 516 -8.76 -30.52 -12.18
N LYS A 517 -8.61 -29.19 -12.28
CA LYS A 517 -7.33 -28.54 -11.94
C LYS A 517 -6.99 -28.72 -10.45
N THR A 518 -7.98 -28.71 -9.57
CA THR A 518 -7.77 -28.84 -8.11
C THR A 518 -7.27 -30.24 -7.72
N GLU A 519 -7.77 -31.30 -8.35
CA GLU A 519 -7.28 -32.68 -8.15
C GLU A 519 -5.88 -32.90 -8.73
N ILE A 520 -5.61 -32.40 -9.94
CA ILE A 520 -4.27 -32.51 -10.56
C ILE A 520 -3.22 -31.72 -9.75
N THR A 521 -3.59 -30.57 -9.18
CA THR A 521 -2.67 -29.78 -8.34
C THR A 521 -2.44 -30.42 -6.97
N ARG A 522 -3.39 -31.21 -6.45
CA ARG A 522 -3.19 -32.04 -5.24
C ARG A 522 -2.28 -33.23 -5.53
N HIS A 523 -2.44 -33.89 -6.67
CA HIS A 523 -1.64 -35.06 -7.03
C HIS A 523 -0.18 -34.72 -7.36
N ASN A 524 0.08 -33.50 -7.86
CA ASN A 524 1.45 -33.02 -8.13
C ASN A 524 2.12 -32.29 -6.94
N LYS A 525 1.44 -32.18 -5.80
CA LYS A 525 1.98 -31.58 -4.55
C LYS A 525 2.03 -32.57 -3.36
N ALA A 526 1.46 -33.75 -3.51
CA ALA A 526 1.84 -34.94 -2.75
C ALA A 526 3.10 -35.53 -3.41
#